data_AF-A0A481UFD6-F1
#
_entry.id   AF-A0A481UFD6-F1
#
_cell.length_a   1.000
_cell.length_b   1.000
_cell.length_c   1.000
_cell.angle_alpha   90.00
_cell.angle_beta   90.00
_cell.angle_gamma   90.00
#
_symmetry.space_group_name_H-M   'P 1'
#
loop_
_entity.id
_entity.type
_entity.pdbx_description
1 polymer ?
#
loop_
_entity_poly.entity_id
_entity_poly.type
_entity_poly.pdbx_seq_one_letter_code
_entity_poly.pdbx_strand_id
1 'polypeptide(L)'
;GSLVNFIPLTSSFFNICNLSLCGLPFLSGFYSKDLILEFMSMSYMNFYIYFIFYISTGLTVMYTFRLLYYTMLGDLNSISYFSMQDSSEVMLKGMGGLIFLVIFGGGVMSWLVFPTPYMICLPMMMKLMVLLTIILGAMLGYLISSIGLNDFSKTMSFYNLSFFFSSMWNLNYLSTFGVTYYFLMFGEKYNTLIDQGWSEYYGSQNIYMSMKRISIFTQKIFLNNLKIFLTLFLIWVCMLFV
;
A
#
# COMPACT_ATOMS: atom_id res chain seq x y z
N GLY A 1 -11.11 24.19 0.64
CA GLY A 1 -10.87 25.27 -0.32
C GLY A 1 -10.29 26.49 0.36
N SER A 2 -9.95 27.49 -0.45
CA SER A 2 -9.35 28.80 -0.13
C SER A 2 -8.14 28.81 0.81
N LEU A 3 -7.31 27.76 0.78
CA LEU A 3 -6.05 27.73 1.52
C LEU A 3 -5.10 28.89 1.15
N VAL A 4 -5.25 29.44 -0.06
CA VAL A 4 -4.50 30.62 -0.54
C VAL A 4 -4.66 31.81 0.42
N ASN A 5 -5.82 31.98 1.04
CA ASN A 5 -6.10 33.11 1.93
C ASN A 5 -5.49 32.94 3.32
N PHE A 6 -5.34 31.70 3.79
CA PHE A 6 -4.87 31.42 5.16
C PHE A 6 -3.38 31.10 5.22
N ILE A 7 -2.84 30.41 4.22
CA ILE A 7 -1.48 29.89 4.21
C ILE A 7 -0.83 30.18 2.85
N PRO A 8 -0.60 31.46 2.51
CA PRO A 8 -0.24 31.87 1.16
C PRO A 8 1.10 31.30 0.71
N LEU A 9 2.09 31.20 1.61
CA LEU A 9 3.42 30.73 1.24
C LEU A 9 3.41 29.24 0.89
N THR A 10 2.89 28.37 1.78
CA THR A 10 2.81 26.93 1.48
C THR A 10 1.89 26.64 0.29
N SER A 11 0.83 27.42 0.10
CA SER A 11 -0.07 27.25 -1.05
C SER A 11 0.64 27.53 -2.38
N SER A 12 1.47 28.58 -2.44
CA SER A 12 2.26 28.90 -3.64
C SER A 12 3.26 27.80 -3.96
N PHE A 13 3.94 27.30 -2.93
CA PHE A 13 4.91 26.21 -2.99
C PHE A 13 4.29 24.92 -3.52
N PHE A 14 3.13 24.58 -2.97
CA PHE A 14 2.36 23.42 -3.41
C PHE A 14 1.89 23.56 -4.87
N ASN A 15 1.45 24.74 -5.29
CA ASN A 15 1.05 24.98 -6.67
C ASN A 15 2.22 24.83 -7.65
N ILE A 16 3.41 25.35 -7.31
CA ILE A 16 4.62 25.19 -8.14
C ILE A 16 4.96 23.70 -8.30
N CYS A 17 4.90 22.92 -7.23
CA CYS A 17 5.15 21.47 -7.28
C CYS A 17 4.11 20.74 -8.15
N ASN A 18 2.82 21.03 -7.99
CA ASN A 18 1.77 20.40 -8.80
C ASN A 18 1.89 20.76 -10.29
N LEU A 19 2.26 21.99 -10.60
CA LEU A 19 2.52 22.43 -11.98
C LEU A 19 3.76 21.77 -12.59
N SER A 20 4.81 21.55 -11.77
CA SER A 20 5.99 20.79 -12.21
C SER A 20 5.63 19.35 -12.56
N LEU A 21 4.72 18.73 -11.81
CA LEU A 21 4.23 17.39 -12.07
C LEU A 21 3.46 17.29 -13.40
N CYS A 22 2.75 18.36 -13.79
CA CYS A 22 2.08 18.45 -15.10
C CYS A 22 3.04 18.63 -16.28
N GLY A 23 4.31 18.95 -16.04
CA GLY A 23 5.30 19.18 -17.09
C GLY A 23 5.13 20.52 -17.82
N LEU A 24 4.68 21.57 -17.13
CA LEU A 24 4.66 22.92 -17.71
C LEU A 24 6.07 23.34 -18.16
N PRO A 25 6.17 24.14 -19.25
CA PRO A 25 7.45 24.54 -19.81
C PRO A 25 8.31 25.25 -18.75
N PHE A 26 9.62 24.99 -18.80
CA PHE A 26 10.67 25.50 -17.90
C PHE A 26 10.73 24.94 -16.48
N LEU A 27 9.74 24.17 -16.02
CA LEU A 27 9.85 23.45 -14.74
C LEU A 27 10.57 22.12 -14.91
N SER A 28 11.12 21.57 -13.82
CA SER A 28 11.87 20.30 -13.86
C SER A 28 11.15 19.13 -14.53
N GLY A 29 9.82 19.06 -14.43
CA GLY A 29 9.04 18.00 -15.07
C GLY A 29 9.03 18.06 -16.59
N PHE A 30 9.18 19.24 -17.21
CA PHE A 30 9.25 19.39 -18.66
C PHE A 30 10.48 18.70 -19.24
N TYR A 31 11.65 18.93 -18.63
CA TYR A 31 12.93 18.36 -19.08
C TYR A 31 12.98 16.82 -19.05
N SER A 32 12.10 16.15 -18.31
CA SER A 32 12.06 14.69 -18.26
C SER A 32 10.86 14.15 -19.02
N LYS A 33 9.64 14.57 -18.66
CA LYS A 33 8.40 13.98 -19.19
C LYS A 33 8.20 14.29 -20.67
N ASP A 34 8.47 15.52 -21.12
CA ASP A 34 8.27 15.90 -22.52
C ASP A 34 9.25 15.14 -23.43
N LEU A 35 10.54 15.11 -23.05
CA LEU A 35 11.56 14.33 -23.76
C LEU A 35 11.24 12.83 -23.82
N ILE A 36 10.70 12.24 -22.75
CA ILE A 36 10.28 10.83 -22.75
C ILE A 36 9.13 10.59 -23.72
N LEU A 37 8.12 11.48 -23.76
CA LEU A 37 6.97 11.34 -24.66
C LEU A 37 7.37 11.53 -26.13
N GLU A 38 8.25 12.49 -26.40
CA GLU A 38 8.81 12.71 -27.72
C GLU A 38 9.66 11.50 -28.17
N PHE A 39 10.52 10.96 -27.31
CA PHE A 39 11.29 9.74 -27.62
C PHE A 39 10.40 8.53 -27.85
N MET A 40 9.32 8.37 -27.08
CA MET A 40 8.35 7.29 -27.30
C MET A 40 7.66 7.43 -28.65
N SER A 41 7.30 8.63 -29.08
CA SER A 41 6.69 8.88 -30.39
C SER A 41 7.64 8.64 -31.57
N MET A 42 8.94 8.77 -31.33
CA MET A 42 9.99 8.41 -32.27
C MET A 42 10.15 6.91 -32.45
N SER A 43 10.09 6.18 -31.34
CA SER A 43 10.33 4.75 -31.33
C SER A 43 9.16 3.96 -31.92
N TYR A 44 9.47 2.79 -32.50
CA TYR A 44 8.46 1.86 -33.01
C TYR A 44 7.78 1.09 -31.87
N MET A 45 6.90 1.77 -31.14
CA MET A 45 6.10 1.17 -30.08
C MET A 45 4.74 0.71 -30.60
N ASN A 46 4.20 -0.35 -30.00
CA ASN A 46 2.84 -0.80 -30.27
C ASN A 46 1.84 0.34 -30.04
N PHE A 47 0.90 0.53 -30.96
CA PHE A 47 -0.13 1.58 -30.88
C PHE A 47 -0.90 1.56 -29.55
N TYR A 48 -1.16 0.36 -29.01
CA TYR A 48 -1.81 0.20 -27.71
C TYR A 48 -1.01 0.82 -26.56
N ILE A 49 0.30 0.58 -26.52
CA ILE A 49 1.19 1.12 -25.49
C ILE A 49 1.26 2.64 -25.63
N TYR A 50 1.42 3.13 -26.86
CA TYR A 50 1.41 4.55 -27.17
C TYR A 50 0.15 5.24 -26.64
N PHE A 51 -1.03 4.68 -26.92
CA PHE A 51 -2.30 5.24 -26.48
C PHE A 51 -2.44 5.28 -24.95
N ILE A 52 -2.05 4.21 -24.26
CA ILE A 52 -2.09 4.17 -22.78
C ILE A 52 -1.18 5.25 -22.18
N PHE A 53 0.03 5.43 -22.72
CA PHE A 53 0.94 6.45 -22.19
C PHE A 53 0.35 7.87 -22.31
N TYR A 54 -0.23 8.23 -23.46
CA TYR A 54 -0.86 9.55 -23.63
C TYR A 54 -2.15 9.74 -22.82
N ILE A 55 -2.94 8.68 -22.62
CA ILE A 55 -4.08 8.74 -21.68
C ILE A 55 -3.57 8.92 -20.26
N SER A 56 -2.53 8.20 -19.87
CA SER A 56 -1.98 8.29 -18.52
C SER A 56 -1.48 9.71 -18.22
N THR A 57 -0.83 10.37 -19.18
CA THR A 57 -0.38 11.76 -19.03
C THR A 57 -1.56 12.72 -18.95
N GLY A 58 -2.58 12.57 -19.80
CA GLY A 58 -3.81 13.37 -19.72
C GLY A 58 -4.55 13.20 -18.38
N LEU A 59 -4.67 11.97 -17.88
CA LEU A 59 -5.22 11.68 -16.55
C LEU A 59 -4.37 12.29 -15.44
N THR A 60 -3.04 12.38 -15.63
CA THR A 60 -2.20 13.04 -14.63
C THR A 60 -2.51 14.50 -14.45
N VAL A 61 -2.70 15.20 -15.56
CA VAL A 61 -3.09 16.60 -15.54
C VAL A 61 -4.50 16.76 -14.99
N MET A 62 -5.41 15.84 -15.32
CA MET A 62 -6.77 15.88 -14.77
C MET A 62 -6.79 15.79 -13.24
N TYR A 63 -6.01 14.88 -12.62
CA TYR A 63 -6.02 14.77 -11.15
C TYR A 63 -5.34 15.95 -10.46
N THR A 64 -4.28 16.54 -11.04
CA THR A 64 -3.59 17.69 -10.45
C THR A 64 -4.51 18.91 -10.44
N PHE A 65 -5.20 19.19 -11.55
CA PHE A 65 -6.15 20.30 -11.62
C PHE A 65 -7.36 20.10 -10.70
N ARG A 66 -7.88 18.86 -10.58
CA ARG A 66 -8.91 18.53 -9.59
C ARG A 66 -8.45 18.85 -8.16
N LEU A 67 -7.21 18.48 -7.83
CA LEU A 67 -6.65 18.71 -6.51
C LEU A 67 -6.38 20.21 -6.24
N LEU A 68 -5.90 20.96 -7.24
CA LEU A 68 -5.77 22.41 -7.18
C LEU A 68 -7.12 23.09 -6.92
N TYR A 69 -8.18 22.63 -7.59
CA TYR A 69 -9.53 23.17 -7.39
C TYR A 69 -10.02 22.99 -5.95
N TYR A 70 -9.99 21.76 -5.41
CA TYR A 70 -10.52 21.50 -4.06
C TYR A 70 -9.69 22.14 -2.92
N THR A 71 -8.38 22.29 -3.11
CA THR A 71 -7.49 22.88 -2.09
C THR A 71 -7.51 24.40 -2.13
N MET A 72 -7.37 25.00 -3.33
CA MET A 72 -7.11 26.44 -3.49
C MET A 72 -8.34 27.24 -3.92
N LEU A 73 -9.06 26.78 -4.94
CA LEU A 73 -10.09 27.60 -5.60
C LEU A 73 -11.48 27.49 -4.95
N GLY A 74 -11.82 26.31 -4.42
CA GLY A 74 -13.14 26.08 -3.81
C GLY A 74 -13.34 26.84 -2.51
N ASP A 75 -14.59 26.86 -2.04
CA ASP A 75 -14.96 27.50 -0.79
C ASP A 75 -14.36 26.80 0.45
N LEU A 76 -14.42 27.50 1.59
CA LEU A 76 -14.01 26.94 2.88
C LEU A 76 -15.04 25.96 3.39
N ASN A 77 -14.67 24.69 3.38
CA ASN A 77 -15.42 23.60 4.01
C ASN A 77 -14.79 23.20 5.35
N SER A 78 -14.20 24.15 6.09
CA SER A 78 -13.65 23.92 7.43
C SER A 78 -14.74 23.98 8.51
N ILE A 79 -14.49 23.28 9.62
CA ILE A 79 -15.35 23.32 10.81
C ILE A 79 -15.28 24.73 11.44
N SER A 80 -16.35 25.18 12.10
CA SER A 80 -16.54 26.55 12.62
C SER A 80 -15.49 27.06 13.64
N TYR A 81 -14.57 26.21 14.10
CA TYR A 81 -13.41 26.60 14.91
C TYR A 81 -12.13 26.11 14.26
N PHE A 82 -11.62 26.86 13.28
CA PHE A 82 -10.36 26.55 12.63
C PHE A 82 -9.35 27.68 12.85
N SER A 83 -8.15 27.32 13.29
CA SER A 83 -6.97 28.18 13.24
C SER A 83 -6.01 27.63 12.20
N MET A 84 -5.95 28.30 11.05
CA MET A 84 -4.98 28.00 10.01
C MET A 84 -3.89 29.05 10.06
N GLN A 85 -2.67 28.64 10.40
CA GLN A 85 -1.49 29.48 10.38
C GLN A 85 -0.37 28.75 9.62
N ASP A 86 0.47 29.54 8.93
CA ASP A 86 1.72 29.05 8.39
C ASP A 86 2.56 28.36 9.46
N SER A 87 3.24 27.28 9.05
CA SER A 87 4.08 26.48 9.93
C SER A 87 5.31 27.23 10.43
N SER A 88 6.01 26.65 11.41
CA SER A 88 7.30 27.15 11.88
C SER A 88 8.28 27.49 10.73
N GLU A 89 9.12 28.50 10.96
CA GLU A 89 10.10 28.96 9.97
C GLU A 89 11.04 27.85 9.47
N VAL A 90 11.34 26.84 10.31
CA VAL A 90 12.21 25.72 9.95
C VAL A 90 11.58 24.90 8.82
N MET A 91 10.28 24.63 8.90
CA MET A 91 9.54 23.92 7.86
C MET A 91 9.45 24.74 6.57
N LEU A 92 9.18 26.03 6.68
CA LEU A 92 9.13 26.93 5.52
C LEU A 92 10.48 27.05 4.81
N LYS A 93 11.58 27.13 5.56
CA LYS A 93 12.95 27.12 5.00
C LYS A 93 13.25 25.79 4.29
N GLY A 94 12.84 24.65 4.87
CA GLY A 94 12.96 23.34 4.23
C GLY A 94 12.19 23.24 2.91
N MET A 95 10.94 23.71 2.88
CA MET A 95 10.12 23.76 1.66
C MET A 95 10.72 24.70 0.61
N GLY A 96 11.20 25.88 1.02
CA GLY A 96 11.83 26.85 0.13
C GLY A 96 13.07 26.30 -0.58
N GLY A 97 13.92 25.56 0.16
CA GLY A 97 15.09 24.90 -0.41
C GLY A 97 14.74 23.88 -1.50
N LEU A 98 13.67 23.11 -1.31
CA LEU A 98 13.20 22.14 -2.31
C LEU A 98 12.69 22.82 -3.59
N ILE A 99 12.01 23.96 -3.48
CA ILE A 99 11.41 24.64 -4.64
C ILE A 99 12.46 25.26 -5.54
N PHE A 100 13.54 25.75 -4.94
CA PHE A 100 14.72 26.17 -5.70
C PHE A 100 15.22 25.04 -6.61
N LEU A 101 15.24 23.80 -6.11
CA LEU A 101 15.61 22.63 -6.91
C LEU A 101 14.54 22.26 -7.96
N VAL A 102 13.25 22.43 -7.67
CA VAL A 102 12.17 22.15 -8.64
C VAL A 102 12.26 23.08 -9.86
N ILE A 103 12.68 24.33 -9.68
CA ILE A 103 12.80 25.32 -10.76
C ILE A 103 14.12 25.12 -11.52
N PHE A 104 15.27 25.11 -10.83
CA PHE A 104 16.58 25.09 -11.49
C PHE A 104 17.11 23.68 -11.75
N GLY A 105 16.79 22.72 -10.88
CA GLY A 105 17.42 21.40 -10.87
C GLY A 105 17.19 20.60 -12.14
N GLY A 106 16.00 20.68 -12.75
CA GLY A 106 15.74 19.96 -14.00
C GLY A 106 16.58 20.48 -15.17
N GLY A 107 16.69 21.81 -15.31
CA GLY A 107 17.52 22.43 -16.33
C GLY A 107 19.00 22.09 -16.15
N VAL A 108 19.52 22.28 -14.92
CA VAL A 108 20.93 21.96 -14.59
C VAL A 108 21.24 20.48 -14.85
N MET A 109 20.37 19.57 -14.40
CA MET A 109 20.57 18.13 -14.62
C MET A 109 20.50 17.76 -16.10
N SER A 110 19.60 18.37 -16.88
CA SER A 110 19.51 18.10 -18.31
C SER A 110 20.81 18.48 -19.04
N TRP A 111 21.43 19.60 -18.68
CA TRP A 111 22.69 20.04 -19.26
C TRP A 111 23.89 19.17 -18.84
N LEU A 112 23.88 18.64 -17.62
CA LEU A 112 24.96 17.78 -17.11
C LEU A 112 24.87 16.35 -17.65
N VAL A 113 23.66 15.77 -17.71
CA VAL A 113 23.45 14.34 -18.01
C VAL A 113 23.41 14.07 -19.51
N PHE A 114 22.97 15.02 -20.34
CA PHE A 114 22.89 14.85 -21.79
C PHE A 114 24.01 15.64 -22.51
N PRO A 115 25.24 15.10 -22.57
CA PRO A 115 26.36 15.74 -23.27
C PRO A 115 26.16 15.79 -24.80
N THR A 116 25.33 14.89 -25.35
CA THR A 116 24.93 14.87 -26.76
C THR A 116 23.41 14.88 -26.85
N PRO A 117 22.77 15.97 -27.30
CA PRO A 117 21.32 15.98 -27.48
C PRO A 117 20.94 15.00 -28.60
N TYR A 118 20.12 14.01 -28.28
CA TYR A 118 19.52 13.15 -29.32
C TYR A 118 18.55 14.00 -30.15
N MET A 119 18.72 14.01 -31.47
CA MET A 119 17.85 14.79 -32.36
C MET A 119 16.50 14.08 -32.53
N ILE A 120 15.44 14.72 -32.06
CA ILE A 120 14.06 14.24 -32.21
C ILE A 120 13.43 14.90 -33.45
N CYS A 121 13.44 14.21 -34.58
CA CYS A 121 12.85 14.63 -35.87
C CYS A 121 11.35 14.27 -36.03
N LEU A 122 10.42 14.85 -35.25
CA LEU A 122 8.99 14.50 -35.33
C LEU A 122 8.22 15.36 -36.35
N PRO A 123 7.17 14.83 -37.01
CA PRO A 123 6.21 15.66 -37.73
C PRO A 123 5.48 16.59 -36.75
N MET A 124 5.09 17.78 -37.21
CA MET A 124 4.52 18.84 -36.37
C MET A 124 3.33 18.37 -35.52
N MET A 125 2.48 17.50 -36.06
CA MET A 125 1.33 16.96 -35.34
C MET A 125 1.75 16.18 -34.10
N MET A 126 2.72 15.26 -34.22
CA MET A 126 3.19 14.44 -33.09
C MET A 126 3.84 15.29 -32.01
N LYS A 127 4.60 16.33 -32.40
CA LYS A 127 5.19 17.27 -31.45
C LYS A 127 4.12 18.04 -30.66
N LEU A 128 3.05 18.49 -31.32
CA LEU A 128 1.96 19.21 -30.66
C LEU A 128 1.06 18.30 -29.80
N MET A 129 1.09 16.97 -29.98
CA MET A 129 0.23 16.05 -29.23
C MET A 129 0.44 16.17 -27.72
N VAL A 130 1.69 16.30 -27.25
CA VAL A 130 1.97 16.39 -25.81
C VAL A 130 1.30 17.62 -25.22
N LEU A 131 1.48 18.79 -25.83
CA LEU A 131 0.85 20.03 -25.39
C LEU A 131 -0.68 19.93 -25.43
N LEU A 132 -1.24 19.34 -26.49
CA LEU A 132 -2.69 19.12 -26.61
C LEU A 132 -3.22 18.24 -25.47
N THR A 133 -2.52 17.16 -25.11
CA THR A 133 -2.95 16.31 -24.00
C THR A 133 -2.93 17.03 -22.66
N ILE A 134 -1.96 17.92 -22.42
CA ILE A 134 -1.91 18.74 -21.20
C ILE A 134 -3.10 19.70 -21.16
N ILE A 135 -3.37 20.42 -22.25
CA ILE A 135 -4.48 21.39 -22.31
C ILE A 135 -5.83 20.68 -22.15
N LEU A 136 -6.04 19.55 -22.86
CA LEU A 136 -7.27 18.78 -22.74
C LEU A 136 -7.46 18.21 -21.33
N GLY A 137 -6.41 17.66 -20.72
CA GLY A 137 -6.46 17.14 -19.36
C GLY A 137 -6.80 18.23 -18.33
N ALA A 138 -6.22 19.44 -18.49
CA ALA A 138 -6.50 20.58 -17.63
C ALA A 138 -7.96 21.05 -17.76
N MET A 139 -8.46 21.19 -18.99
CA MET A 139 -9.84 21.57 -19.27
C MET A 139 -10.83 20.56 -18.69
N LEU A 140 -10.61 19.27 -18.92
CA LEU A 140 -11.45 18.20 -18.38
C LEU A 140 -11.42 18.18 -16.85
N GLY A 141 -10.23 18.31 -16.25
CA GLY A 141 -10.07 18.36 -14.80
C GLY A 141 -10.85 19.50 -14.16
N TYR A 142 -10.77 20.69 -14.75
CA TYR A 142 -11.52 21.86 -14.29
C TYR A 142 -13.04 21.63 -14.40
N LEU A 143 -13.54 21.20 -15.55
CA LEU A 143 -14.98 20.96 -15.78
C LEU A 143 -15.57 19.91 -14.84
N ILE A 144 -14.83 18.84 -14.56
CA ILE A 144 -15.27 17.77 -13.66
C ILE A 144 -15.27 18.25 -12.20
N SER A 145 -14.36 19.15 -11.85
CA SER A 145 -14.29 19.71 -10.50
C SER A 145 -15.35 20.78 -10.24
N SER A 146 -15.75 21.54 -11.26
CA SER A 146 -16.70 22.66 -11.15
C SER A 146 -18.18 22.24 -11.18
N ILE A 147 -18.48 20.97 -10.89
CA ILE A 147 -19.86 20.47 -10.82
C ILE A 147 -20.49 21.03 -9.53
N GLY A 148 -21.56 21.81 -9.70
CA GLY A 148 -22.25 22.47 -8.61
C GLY A 148 -23.17 21.53 -7.85
N LEU A 149 -23.64 21.98 -6.68
CA LEU A 149 -24.63 21.24 -5.87
C LEU A 149 -25.97 21.04 -6.58
N ASN A 150 -26.28 21.87 -7.59
CA ASN A 150 -27.54 21.84 -8.33
C ASN A 150 -27.50 20.94 -9.58
N ASP A 151 -26.35 20.31 -9.87
CA ASP A 151 -26.22 19.39 -10.99
C ASP A 151 -26.74 17.99 -10.61
N PHE A 152 -27.51 17.36 -11.51
CA PHE A 152 -27.93 15.97 -11.31
C PHE A 152 -26.70 15.08 -11.14
N SER A 153 -26.58 14.46 -9.95
CA SER A 153 -25.45 13.62 -9.60
C SER A 153 -25.48 12.31 -10.40
N LYS A 154 -24.90 12.33 -11.60
CA LYS A 154 -24.63 11.11 -12.40
C LYS A 154 -23.74 10.10 -11.66
N THR A 155 -23.10 10.52 -10.56
CA THR A 155 -22.38 9.63 -9.65
C THR A 155 -23.31 8.63 -8.96
N MET A 156 -24.55 9.02 -8.62
CA MET A 156 -25.52 8.08 -8.04
C MET A 156 -25.98 7.03 -9.06
N SER A 157 -26.15 7.41 -10.33
CA SER A 157 -26.47 6.43 -11.39
C SER A 157 -25.32 5.47 -11.70
N PHE A 158 -24.06 5.92 -11.57
CA PHE A 158 -22.86 5.10 -11.77
C PHE A 158 -22.15 4.75 -10.47
N TYR A 159 -22.89 4.57 -9.38
CA TYR A 159 -22.30 4.37 -8.06
C TYR A 159 -21.36 3.16 -8.02
N ASN A 160 -21.79 2.01 -8.56
CA ASN A 160 -20.98 0.80 -8.59
C ASN A 160 -19.65 0.98 -9.34
N LEU A 161 -19.69 1.70 -10.47
CA LEU A 161 -18.48 2.00 -11.24
C LEU A 161 -17.55 2.94 -10.46
N SER A 162 -18.12 3.98 -9.84
CA SER A 162 -17.34 4.93 -9.04
C SER A 162 -16.72 4.27 -7.80
N PHE A 163 -17.44 3.36 -7.16
CA PHE A 163 -16.97 2.57 -6.02
C PHE A 163 -15.84 1.63 -6.41
N PHE A 164 -15.93 0.99 -7.58
CA PHE A 164 -14.87 0.12 -8.10
C PHE A 164 -13.56 0.87 -8.38
N PHE A 165 -13.64 2.08 -8.96
CA PHE A 165 -12.44 2.90 -9.19
C PHE A 165 -11.87 3.48 -7.89
N SER A 166 -12.72 3.85 -6.93
CA SER A 166 -12.26 4.40 -5.64
C SER A 166 -11.61 3.35 -4.75
N SER A 167 -12.04 2.08 -4.82
CA SER A 167 -11.48 0.97 -4.06
C SER A 167 -10.17 0.40 -4.63
N MET A 168 -9.49 1.14 -5.51
CA MET A 168 -8.29 0.69 -6.24
C MET A 168 -8.53 -0.66 -6.93
N TRP A 169 -9.61 -0.76 -7.72
CA TRP A 169 -10.02 -2.00 -8.41
C TRP A 169 -10.18 -3.20 -7.48
N ASN A 170 -10.60 -2.96 -6.23
CA ASN A 170 -10.68 -3.97 -5.17
C ASN A 170 -9.35 -4.75 -4.92
N LEU A 171 -8.20 -4.20 -5.31
CA LEU A 171 -6.89 -4.85 -5.12
C LEU A 171 -6.59 -5.14 -3.65
N ASN A 172 -6.98 -4.23 -2.76
CA ASN A 172 -6.81 -4.42 -1.33
C ASN A 172 -7.60 -5.64 -0.83
N TYR A 173 -8.83 -5.84 -1.31
CA TYR A 173 -9.65 -7.00 -0.94
C TYR A 173 -9.12 -8.30 -1.52
N LEU A 174 -8.66 -8.29 -2.77
CA LEU A 174 -8.06 -9.46 -3.42
C LEU A 174 -6.77 -9.90 -2.71
N SER A 175 -5.88 -8.94 -2.40
CA SER A 175 -4.59 -9.22 -1.76
C SER A 175 -4.72 -9.61 -0.29
N THR A 176 -5.60 -8.96 0.47
CA THR A 176 -5.78 -9.27 1.89
C THR A 176 -6.64 -10.52 2.09
N PHE A 177 -7.94 -10.45 1.80
CA PHE A 177 -8.87 -11.54 2.10
C PHE A 177 -8.58 -12.82 1.33
N GLY A 178 -8.18 -12.73 0.06
CA GLY A 178 -7.88 -13.91 -0.76
C GLY A 178 -6.67 -14.68 -0.24
N VAL A 179 -5.55 -13.98 -0.02
CA VAL A 179 -4.27 -14.64 0.31
C VAL A 179 -4.21 -15.03 1.79
N THR A 180 -4.62 -14.15 2.72
CA THR A 180 -4.44 -14.43 4.15
C THR A 180 -5.34 -15.55 4.65
N TYR A 181 -6.54 -15.70 4.09
CA TYR A 181 -7.51 -16.70 4.53
C TYR A 181 -6.97 -18.12 4.39
N TYR A 182 -6.35 -18.45 3.25
CA TYR A 182 -5.81 -19.80 3.04
C TYR A 182 -4.68 -20.12 4.02
N PHE A 183 -3.71 -19.20 4.21
CA PHE A 183 -2.62 -19.42 5.14
C PHE A 183 -3.11 -19.57 6.59
N LEU A 184 -4.10 -18.78 7.01
CA LEU A 184 -4.68 -18.89 8.35
C LEU A 184 -5.41 -20.21 8.57
N MET A 185 -6.23 -20.66 7.60
CA MET A 185 -6.93 -21.94 7.69
C MET A 185 -5.97 -23.14 7.74
N PHE A 186 -4.84 -23.07 7.02
CA PHE A 186 -3.79 -24.08 7.15
C PHE A 186 -3.10 -24.02 8.52
N GLY A 187 -2.84 -22.82 9.04
CA GLY A 187 -2.26 -22.63 10.37
C GLY A 187 -3.12 -23.24 11.49
N GLU A 188 -4.44 -23.05 11.44
CA GLU A 188 -5.37 -23.61 12.44
C GLU A 188 -5.37 -25.16 12.41
N LYS A 189 -5.40 -25.75 11.20
CA LYS A 189 -5.34 -27.21 11.05
C LYS A 189 -4.01 -27.77 11.52
N TYR A 190 -2.91 -27.04 11.30
CA TYR A 190 -1.59 -27.44 11.77
C TYR A 190 -1.55 -27.48 13.31
N ASN A 191 -1.99 -26.40 13.95
CA ASN A 191 -2.00 -26.30 15.41
C ASN A 191 -2.88 -27.39 16.07
N THR A 192 -4.08 -27.61 15.55
CA THR A 192 -5.02 -28.58 16.13
C THR A 192 -4.60 -30.03 15.92
N LEU A 193 -4.14 -30.40 14.72
CA LEU A 193 -3.81 -31.79 14.41
C LEU A 193 -2.42 -32.16 14.89
N ILE A 194 -1.41 -31.32 14.65
CA ILE A 194 -0.02 -31.69 14.89
C ILE A 194 0.38 -31.31 16.31
N ASP A 195 0.26 -30.03 16.67
CA ASP A 195 0.74 -29.54 17.96
C ASP A 195 -0.12 -30.07 19.11
N GLN A 196 -1.42 -29.79 19.11
CA GLN A 196 -2.32 -30.25 20.18
C GLN A 196 -2.74 -31.72 20.07
N GLY A 197 -2.70 -32.30 18.87
CA GLY A 197 -3.15 -33.67 18.63
C GLY A 197 -2.00 -34.69 18.75
N TRP A 198 -1.31 -34.92 17.65
CA TRP A 198 -0.31 -35.98 17.52
C TRP A 198 0.87 -35.81 18.47
N SER A 199 1.36 -34.58 18.68
CA SER A 199 2.53 -34.35 19.54
C SER A 199 2.23 -34.66 21.01
N GLU A 200 1.05 -34.28 21.52
CA GLU A 200 0.63 -34.61 22.88
C GLU A 200 0.34 -36.11 23.04
N TYR A 201 -0.28 -36.73 22.03
CA TYR A 201 -0.56 -38.16 22.03
C TYR A 201 0.73 -38.98 22.12
N TYR A 202 1.72 -38.71 21.27
CA TYR A 202 2.99 -39.44 21.30
C TYR A 202 3.88 -39.05 22.48
N GLY A 203 3.79 -37.81 22.94
CA GLY A 203 4.59 -37.29 24.05
C GLY A 203 3.99 -37.62 25.41
N SER A 204 3.59 -36.57 26.12
CA SER A 204 3.29 -36.61 27.56
C SER A 204 2.11 -37.52 27.92
N GLN A 205 1.05 -37.57 27.10
CA GLN A 205 -0.16 -38.31 27.45
C GLN A 205 0.07 -39.83 27.44
N ASN A 206 0.72 -40.35 26.39
CA ASN A 206 0.99 -41.79 26.31
C ASN A 206 2.08 -42.23 27.30
N ILE A 207 3.09 -41.37 27.57
CA ILE A 207 4.07 -41.62 28.64
C ILE A 207 3.39 -41.68 30.01
N TYR A 208 2.47 -40.76 30.31
CA TYR A 208 1.72 -40.81 31.56
C TYR A 208 0.88 -42.09 31.68
N MET A 209 0.18 -42.47 30.61
CA MET A 209 -0.63 -43.68 30.60
C MET A 209 0.20 -44.98 30.67
N SER A 210 1.41 -45.00 30.11
CA SER A 210 2.31 -46.15 30.24
C SER A 210 2.85 -46.26 31.67
N MET A 211 3.32 -45.15 32.26
CA MET A 211 3.80 -45.12 33.65
C MET A 211 2.72 -45.53 34.64
N LYS A 212 1.48 -45.06 34.45
CA LYS A 212 0.33 -45.46 35.29
C LYS A 212 0.04 -46.96 35.17
N ARG A 213 0.11 -47.54 33.96
CA ARG A 213 -0.10 -48.98 33.78
C ARG A 213 1.00 -49.80 34.46
N ILE A 214 2.24 -49.36 34.35
CA ILE A 214 3.40 -50.01 35.00
C ILE A 214 3.26 -49.92 36.53
N SER A 215 2.91 -48.76 37.07
CA SER A 215 2.76 -48.60 38.53
C SER A 215 1.64 -49.49 39.09
N ILE A 216 0.47 -49.53 38.44
CA ILE A 216 -0.63 -50.43 38.84
C ILE A 216 -0.19 -51.90 38.78
N PHE A 217 0.57 -52.30 37.75
CA PHE A 217 1.08 -53.66 37.65
C PHE A 217 2.07 -53.98 38.77
N THR A 218 3.03 -53.10 39.06
CA THR A 218 3.98 -53.30 40.16
C THR A 218 3.28 -53.36 41.53
N GLN A 219 2.26 -52.54 41.77
CA GLN A 219 1.49 -52.57 43.01
C GLN A 219 0.81 -53.93 43.24
N LYS A 220 0.28 -54.56 42.17
CA LYS A 220 -0.30 -55.91 42.26
C LYS A 220 0.75 -56.97 42.62
N ILE A 221 1.97 -56.86 42.07
CA ILE A 221 3.07 -57.79 42.41
C ILE A 221 3.45 -57.64 43.89
N PHE A 222 3.62 -56.40 44.39
CA PHE A 222 4.00 -56.17 45.79
C PHE A 222 2.94 -56.69 46.79
N LEU A 223 1.65 -56.52 46.50
CA LEU A 223 0.57 -57.02 47.36
C LEU A 223 0.55 -58.55 47.44
N ASN A 224 0.84 -59.25 46.32
CA ASN A 224 0.90 -60.71 46.33
C ASN A 224 2.13 -61.24 47.08
N ASN A 225 3.26 -60.54 46.99
CA ASN A 225 4.50 -60.93 47.66
C ASN A 225 4.42 -60.86 49.19
N LEU A 226 3.54 -60.04 49.79
CA LEU A 226 3.35 -60.04 51.25
C LEU A 226 2.84 -61.38 51.77
N LYS A 227 1.90 -62.03 51.06
CA LYS A 227 1.46 -63.38 51.40
C LYS A 227 2.61 -64.38 51.32
N ILE A 228 3.40 -64.30 50.26
CA ILE A 228 4.56 -65.19 50.04
C ILE A 228 5.63 -64.98 51.12
N PHE A 229 5.94 -63.73 51.47
CA PHE A 229 6.86 -63.39 52.55
C PHE A 229 6.38 -63.90 53.91
N LEU A 230 5.10 -63.76 54.23
CA LEU A 230 4.51 -64.29 55.46
C LEU A 230 4.59 -65.82 55.51
N THR A 231 4.33 -66.50 54.39
CA THR A 231 4.48 -67.97 54.33
C THR A 231 5.93 -68.42 54.47
N LEU A 232 6.89 -67.70 53.88
CA LEU A 232 8.32 -67.98 54.04
C LEU A 232 8.77 -67.75 55.49
N PHE A 233 8.28 -66.69 56.14
CA PHE A 233 8.58 -66.42 57.54
C PHE A 233 8.04 -67.53 58.46
N LEU A 234 6.82 -68.01 58.21
CA LEU A 234 6.25 -69.14 58.94
C LEU A 234 7.08 -70.42 58.78
N ILE A 235 7.49 -70.75 57.55
CA ILE A 235 8.37 -71.90 57.28
C ILE A 235 9.69 -71.76 58.04
N TRP A 236 10.30 -70.56 58.05
CA TRP A 236 11.54 -70.31 58.77
C TRP A 236 11.38 -70.48 60.29
N VAL A 237 10.27 -70.01 60.88
CA VAL A 237 9.96 -70.23 62.30
C VAL A 237 9.80 -71.72 62.58
N CYS A 238 9.10 -72.48 61.73
CA CYS A 238 8.98 -73.93 61.90
C CYS A 238 10.35 -74.63 61.86
N MET A 239 11.24 -74.22 60.95
CA MET A 239 12.60 -74.76 60.86
C MET A 239 13.48 -74.40 62.08
N LEU A 240 13.17 -73.33 62.81
CA LEU A 240 13.87 -72.98 64.06
C LEU A 240 13.40 -73.81 65.26
N PHE A 241 12.19 -74.37 65.20
CA PHE A 241 11.62 -75.20 66.27
C PHE A 241 11.93 -76.70 66.12
N VAL A 242 12.41 -77.13 64.94
CA VAL A 242 12.96 -78.47 64.68
C VAL A 242 14.46 -78.44 64.94
#